data_AF-A0AAN9DR58-F1
#
_entry.id   AF-A0AAN9DR58-F1
#
_cell.length_a   1.000
_cell.length_b   1.000
_cell.length_c   1.000
_cell.angle_alpha   90.00
_cell.angle_beta   90.00
_cell.angle_gamma   90.00
#
_symmetry.space_group_name_H-M   'P 1'
#
loop_
_entity.id
_entity.type
_entity.pdbx_description
1 polymer ?
#
loop_
_entity_poly.entity_id
_entity_poly.type
_entity_poly.pdbx_seq_one_letter_code
_entity_poly.pdbx_strand_id
1 'polypeptide(L)'
;MAPSLVRLYEQMPEPKYVIAMGACTITGGMFSTDSYSTVRGVDKLIPVDVYLPGCPPKPEAVIDAITKLRKKISQEIYEDQIGSQVENRCFTTNHKFHVIHSNHTGNYDQGLFFQPPSTSEIASDTFFKYKKRVHYIPKK
;
A
#
# COMPACT_ATOMS: atom_id res chain seq x y z
N MET A 1 0.74 -1.34 -1.72
CA MET A 1 2.09 -1.53 -1.13
C MET A 1 2.58 -2.97 -1.21
N ALA A 2 1.75 -3.97 -0.91
CA ALA A 2 2.14 -5.39 -0.95
C ALA A 2 3.00 -5.83 -2.16
N PRO A 3 2.62 -5.58 -3.44
CA PRO A 3 3.45 -5.99 -4.57
C PRO A 3 4.76 -5.21 -4.68
N SER A 4 4.78 -3.94 -4.27
CA SER A 4 6.00 -3.12 -4.26
C SER A 4 7.01 -3.63 -3.24
N LEU A 5 6.54 -4.11 -2.08
CA LEU A 5 7.39 -4.68 -1.04
C LEU A 5 8.07 -5.98 -1.50
N VAL A 6 7.32 -6.87 -2.16
CA VAL A 6 7.89 -8.10 -2.74
C VAL A 6 8.95 -7.78 -3.78
N ARG A 7 8.69 -6.81 -4.67
CA ARG A 7 9.69 -6.34 -5.66
C ARG A 7 10.97 -5.83 -5.01
N LEU A 8 10.86 -5.07 -3.91
CA LEU A 8 12.05 -4.61 -3.18
C LEU A 8 12.85 -5.78 -2.60
N TYR A 9 12.17 -6.78 -2.04
CA TYR A 9 12.83 -7.98 -1.51
C TYR A 9 13.53 -8.80 -2.61
N GLU A 10 12.92 -8.93 -3.78
CA GLU A 10 13.50 -9.63 -4.94
C GLU A 10 14.74 -8.91 -5.50
N GLN A 11 14.78 -7.59 -5.41
CA GLN A 11 15.91 -6.76 -5.88
C GLN A 11 17.13 -6.76 -4.94
N MET A 12 17.01 -7.29 -3.71
CA MET A 12 18.11 -7.37 -2.76
C MET A 12 19.01 -8.60 -3.03
N PRO A 13 20.35 -8.45 -2.98
CA PRO A 13 21.28 -9.56 -3.15
C PRO A 13 21.20 -10.54 -1.96
N GLU A 14 21.55 -11.80 -2.21
CA GLU A 14 21.77 -12.78 -1.14
C GLU A 14 23.16 -12.56 -0.49
N PRO A 15 23.30 -12.70 0.85
CA PRO A 15 22.30 -13.07 1.85
C PRO A 15 21.44 -11.88 2.32
N LYS A 16 20.13 -12.10 2.47
CA LYS A 16 19.16 -11.09 2.93
C LYS A 16 18.34 -11.62 4.10
N TYR A 17 18.06 -10.74 5.05
CA TYR A 17 17.29 -11.05 6.25
C TYR A 17 16.19 -10.02 6.49
N VAL A 18 15.05 -10.47 6.98
CA VAL A 18 13.84 -9.68 7.18
C VAL A 18 13.44 -9.71 8.66
N ILE A 19 13.28 -8.53 9.25
CA ILE A 19 12.72 -8.37 10.61
C ILE A 19 11.30 -7.83 10.49
N ALA A 20 10.32 -8.55 11.04
CA ALA A 20 8.95 -8.04 11.17
C ALA A 20 8.82 -7.19 12.43
N MET A 21 8.74 -5.87 12.25
CA MET A 21 8.67 -4.89 13.34
C MET A 21 7.25 -4.39 13.59
N GLY A 22 6.75 -4.69 14.79
CA GLY A 22 5.49 -4.20 15.31
C GLY A 22 4.29 -5.10 15.00
N ALA A 23 3.22 -4.94 15.78
CA ALA A 23 2.05 -5.83 15.72
C ALA A 23 1.40 -5.88 14.33
N CYS A 24 1.44 -4.76 13.59
CA CYS A 24 0.87 -4.66 12.24
C CYS A 24 1.57 -5.58 11.23
N THR A 25 2.90 -5.71 11.29
CA THR A 25 3.64 -6.55 10.33
C THR A 25 3.56 -8.04 10.69
N ILE A 26 3.27 -8.39 11.94
CA ILE A 26 3.20 -9.78 12.40
C ILE A 26 1.81 -10.37 12.11
N THR A 27 0.74 -9.72 12.60
CA THR A 27 -0.63 -10.26 12.51
C THR A 27 -1.64 -9.29 11.89
N GLY A 28 -1.21 -8.09 11.48
CA GLY A 28 -2.11 -7.00 11.11
C GLY A 28 -2.43 -6.05 12.27
N GLY A 29 -2.06 -6.40 13.51
CA GLY A 29 -2.17 -5.53 14.68
C GLY A 29 -3.61 -5.08 14.93
N MET A 30 -3.81 -3.77 15.14
CA MET A 30 -5.15 -3.18 15.30
C MET A 30 -6.04 -3.36 14.07
N PHE A 31 -5.45 -3.56 12.89
CA PHE A 31 -6.15 -3.81 11.63
C PHE A 31 -6.33 -5.31 11.36
N SER A 32 -6.30 -6.15 12.39
CA SER A 32 -6.47 -7.58 12.21
C SER A 32 -7.93 -8.04 12.21
N THR A 33 -8.93 -7.18 12.41
CA THR A 33 -10.36 -7.57 12.46
C THR A 33 -11.16 -6.94 11.33
N ASP A 34 -11.11 -5.62 11.18
CA ASP A 34 -12.13 -4.86 10.44
C ASP A 34 -11.65 -4.22 9.12
N SER A 35 -10.40 -4.43 8.72
CA SER A 35 -9.85 -3.85 7.50
C SER A 35 -9.92 -4.81 6.30
N TYR A 36 -10.39 -4.26 5.16
CA TYR A 36 -10.54 -4.99 3.90
C TYR A 36 -9.27 -4.98 3.02
N SER A 37 -8.38 -4.00 3.21
CA SER A 37 -7.25 -3.72 2.31
C SER A 37 -5.89 -4.11 2.88
N THR A 38 -5.80 -4.44 4.18
CA THR A 38 -4.52 -4.70 4.84
C THR A 38 -4.17 -6.18 4.80
N VAL A 39 -2.92 -6.48 4.46
CA VAL A 39 -2.37 -7.84 4.58
C VAL A 39 -2.13 -8.16 6.05
N ARG A 40 -2.74 -9.25 6.54
CA ARG A 40 -2.55 -9.73 7.93
C ARG A 40 -1.27 -10.54 8.02
N GLY A 41 -0.17 -9.86 8.33
CA GLY A 41 1.17 -10.44 8.45
C GLY A 41 1.98 -10.32 7.16
N VAL A 42 3.23 -9.88 7.27
CA VAL A 42 4.17 -9.75 6.15
C VAL A 42 4.70 -11.11 5.69
N ASP A 43 4.63 -12.11 6.56
CA ASP A 43 5.05 -13.51 6.35
C ASP A 43 4.34 -14.19 5.18
N LYS A 44 3.17 -13.67 4.80
CA LYS A 44 2.41 -14.15 3.63
C LYS A 44 3.04 -13.73 2.30
N LEU A 45 3.90 -12.72 2.33
CA LEU A 45 4.52 -12.12 1.15
C LEU A 45 6.01 -12.48 1.06
N ILE A 46 6.74 -12.37 2.17
CA ILE A 46 8.18 -12.60 2.23
C ILE A 46 8.52 -13.40 3.51
N PRO A 47 9.57 -14.24 3.48
CA PRO A 47 10.00 -14.97 4.66
C PRO A 47 10.55 -14.00 5.72
N VAL A 48 10.19 -14.22 6.98
CA VAL A 48 10.62 -13.40 8.12
C VAL A 48 11.57 -14.20 9.01
N ASP A 49 12.68 -13.56 9.40
CA ASP A 49 13.69 -14.18 10.24
C ASP A 49 13.47 -13.95 11.73
N VAL A 50 13.05 -12.74 12.09
CA VAL A 50 12.87 -12.31 13.48
C VAL A 50 11.61 -11.48 13.61
N TYR A 51 10.81 -11.79 14.63
CA TYR A 51 9.61 -11.05 14.99
C TYR A 51 9.87 -10.14 16.18
N LEU A 52 9.51 -8.87 16.05
CA LEU A 52 9.59 -7.87 17.10
C LEU A 52 8.19 -7.34 17.44
N PRO A 53 7.54 -7.83 18.51
CA PRO A 53 6.22 -7.34 18.91
C PRO A 53 6.31 -5.92 19.50
N GLY A 54 5.25 -5.12 19.28
CA GLY A 54 5.09 -3.77 19.84
C GLY A 54 4.18 -2.88 19.00
N CYS A 55 3.64 -1.81 19.58
CA CYS A 55 2.79 -0.85 18.85
C CYS A 55 2.89 0.57 19.46
N PRO A 56 3.98 1.32 19.18
CA PRO A 56 5.23 0.91 18.53
C PRO A 56 6.16 0.17 19.53
N PRO A 57 7.10 -0.67 19.05
CA PRO A 57 8.09 -1.30 19.92
C PRO A 57 9.04 -0.27 20.52
N LYS A 58 9.51 -0.52 21.75
CA LYS A 58 10.52 0.31 22.41
C LYS A 58 11.87 0.24 21.69
N PRO A 59 12.68 1.31 21.69
CA PRO A 59 13.98 1.31 21.02
C PRO A 59 14.93 0.22 21.55
N GLU A 60 14.86 -0.12 22.84
CA GLU A 60 15.67 -1.19 23.42
C GLU A 60 15.30 -2.56 22.83
N ALA A 61 14.02 -2.77 22.54
CA ALA A 61 13.53 -4.00 21.93
C ALA A 61 14.00 -4.13 20.47
N VAL A 62 14.20 -3.02 19.77
CA VAL A 62 14.81 -3.01 18.43
C VAL A 62 16.27 -3.47 18.49
N ILE A 63 17.03 -2.99 19.47
CA ILE A 63 18.43 -3.40 19.67
C ILE A 63 18.51 -4.90 20.03
N ASP A 64 17.58 -5.40 20.85
CA ASP A 64 17.47 -6.83 21.16
C ASP A 64 17.15 -7.67 19.90
N ALA A 65 16.23 -7.20 19.05
CA ALA A 65 15.91 -7.88 17.78
C ALA A 65 17.12 -7.96 16.84
N ILE A 66 17.89 -6.88 16.72
CA ILE A 66 19.14 -6.87 15.93
C ILE A 66 20.17 -7.84 16.54
N THR A 67 20.26 -7.89 17.87
CA THR A 67 21.16 -8.81 18.57
C THR A 67 20.76 -10.27 18.35
N LYS A 68 19.46 -10.58 18.35
CA LYS A 68 18.93 -11.91 17.99
C LYS A 68 19.23 -12.27 16.54
N LEU A 69 19.07 -11.33 15.61
CA LEU A 69 19.40 -11.56 14.22
C LEU A 69 20.90 -11.87 14.04
N ARG A 70 21.78 -11.11 14.69
CA ARG A 70 23.23 -11.38 14.68
C ARG A 70 23.56 -12.78 15.18
N LYS A 71 22.90 -13.24 16.25
CA LYS A 71 23.05 -14.61 16.77
C LYS A 71 22.59 -15.66 15.76
N LYS A 72 21.45 -15.42 15.08
CA LYS A 72 20.96 -16.31 14.03
C LYS A 72 21.97 -16.44 12.87
N ILE A 73 22.48 -15.31 12.38
CA ILE A 73 23.50 -15.27 11.31
C ILE A 73 24.76 -16.02 11.75
N SER A 74 25.19 -15.88 13.01
CA SER A 74 26.39 -16.57 13.50
C SER A 74 26.22 -18.09 13.65
N GLN A 75 24.99 -18.59 13.72
CA GLN A 75 24.67 -20.01 13.83
C GLN A 75 24.43 -20.69 12.48
N GLU A 76 24.20 -19.91 11.42
CA GLU A 76 23.91 -20.40 10.08
C GLU A 76 25.19 -20.94 9.42
N ILE A 77 25.13 -22.18 8.93
CA ILE A 77 26.25 -22.86 8.26
C ILE A 77 26.17 -22.55 6.77
N TYR A 78 27.31 -22.31 6.11
CA TYR A 78 27.40 -21.91 4.69
C TYR A 78 26.63 -22.81 3.72
N GLU A 79 26.46 -24.09 4.03
CA GLU A 79 25.79 -25.08 3.19
C GLU A 79 24.27 -24.87 3.06
N ASP A 80 23.61 -24.26 4.06
CA ASP A 80 22.17 -23.98 4.01
C ASP A 80 21.83 -22.91 2.95
N GLN A 81 22.80 -22.08 2.57
CA GLN A 81 22.64 -21.01 1.57
C GLN A 81 22.52 -21.56 0.13
N ILE A 82 22.97 -22.78 -0.11
CA ILE A 82 22.91 -23.41 -1.44
C ILE A 82 21.48 -23.88 -1.76
N GLY A 83 20.63 -24.04 -0.73
CA GLY A 83 19.26 -24.53 -0.86
C GLY A 83 18.18 -23.47 -1.14
N SER A 84 18.44 -22.17 -0.95
CA SER A 84 17.42 -21.13 -1.19
C SER A 84 17.36 -20.64 -2.64
N GLN A 85 17.78 -21.47 -3.59
CA GLN A 85 17.51 -21.19 -5.00
C GLN A 85 15.99 -21.23 -5.20
N VAL A 86 15.38 -20.10 -5.54
CA VAL A 86 13.97 -20.04 -5.94
C VAL A 86 13.80 -20.95 -7.15
N GLU A 87 13.17 -22.11 -6.96
CA GLU A 87 12.90 -23.02 -8.06
C GLU A 87 11.95 -22.36 -9.06
N ASN A 88 12.42 -22.21 -10.31
CA ASN A 88 11.64 -21.59 -11.37
C ASN A 88 10.60 -22.58 -11.93
N ARG A 89 9.49 -22.74 -11.21
CA ARG A 89 8.35 -23.52 -11.69
C ARG A 89 7.43 -22.64 -12.54
N CYS A 90 7.73 -22.54 -13.83
CA CYS A 90 6.98 -21.73 -14.78
C CYS A 90 5.78 -22.50 -15.37
N PHE A 91 4.59 -21.91 -15.28
CA PHE A 91 3.38 -22.40 -15.95
C PHE A 91 2.81 -21.31 -16.86
N THR A 92 2.39 -21.69 -18.06
CA THR A 92 1.81 -20.75 -19.04
C THR A 92 0.37 -21.15 -19.33
N THR A 93 -0.56 -20.21 -19.16
CA THR A 93 -1.98 -20.39 -19.47
C THR A 93 -2.51 -19.23 -20.33
N ASN A 94 -3.36 -19.54 -21.30
CA ASN A 94 -4.03 -18.52 -22.14
C ASN A 94 -5.27 -17.97 -21.42
N HIS A 95 -5.46 -16.65 -21.45
CA HIS A 95 -6.62 -15.98 -20.84
C HIS A 95 -7.38 -15.13 -21.87
N LYS A 96 -8.69 -14.89 -21.63
CA LYS A 96 -9.57 -14.05 -22.48
C LYS A 96 -9.92 -12.70 -21.85
N PHE A 97 -9.03 -12.16 -21.02
CA PHE A 97 -9.24 -10.83 -20.42
C PHE A 97 -9.05 -9.73 -21.46
N HIS A 98 -9.83 -8.65 -21.31
CA HIS A 98 -9.65 -7.45 -22.12
C HIS A 98 -8.50 -6.61 -21.57
N VAL A 99 -7.59 -6.17 -22.44
CA VAL A 99 -6.48 -5.28 -22.07
C VAL A 99 -7.03 -3.87 -21.91
N ILE A 100 -6.86 -3.28 -20.73
CA ILE A 100 -7.28 -1.91 -20.39
C ILE A 100 -6.04 -1.01 -20.32
N HIS A 101 -6.19 0.27 -20.66
CA HIS A 101 -5.11 1.27 -20.60
C HIS A 101 -4.80 1.70 -19.15
N SER A 102 -3.58 2.20 -18.92
CA SER A 102 -3.18 2.70 -17.60
C SER A 102 -3.99 3.93 -17.20
N ASN A 103 -4.56 3.90 -15.99
CA ASN A 103 -5.26 5.05 -15.40
C ASN A 103 -4.31 6.11 -14.83
N HIS A 104 -3.03 5.78 -14.62
CA HIS A 104 -2.04 6.67 -14.02
C HIS A 104 -1.08 7.18 -15.10
N THR A 105 -1.51 8.18 -15.88
CA THR A 105 -0.74 8.72 -17.03
C THR A 105 0.33 9.74 -16.63
N GLY A 106 0.35 10.20 -15.36
CA GLY A 106 1.35 11.17 -14.87
C GLY A 106 1.08 12.63 -15.25
N ASN A 107 -0.03 12.91 -15.92
CA ASN A 107 -0.45 14.24 -16.35
C ASN A 107 -1.23 14.97 -15.24
N TYR A 108 -0.65 15.13 -14.05
CA TYR A 108 -1.32 15.81 -12.93
C TYR A 108 -1.54 17.31 -13.21
N ASP A 109 -0.65 17.92 -13.97
CA ASP A 109 -0.68 19.36 -14.30
C ASP A 109 -1.57 19.69 -15.51
N GLN A 110 -2.13 18.68 -16.19
CA GLN A 110 -2.99 18.89 -17.35
C GLN A 110 -4.45 18.87 -16.90
N GLY A 111 -4.95 20.05 -16.52
CA GLY A 111 -6.38 20.29 -16.31
C GLY A 111 -7.19 20.01 -17.59
N LEU A 112 -7.65 18.78 -17.77
CA LEU A 112 -8.61 18.35 -18.80
C LEU A 112 -9.47 17.28 -18.10
N PHE A 113 -10.61 17.52 -17.47
CA PHE A 113 -11.78 18.31 -17.86
C PHE A 113 -12.52 18.72 -16.57
N PHE A 114 -12.27 19.92 -16.03
CA PHE A 114 -13.38 20.66 -15.41
C PHE A 114 -14.03 21.41 -16.56
N GLN A 115 -14.97 20.76 -17.26
CA GLN A 115 -15.92 21.55 -18.04
C GLN A 115 -16.87 22.18 -17.02
N PRO A 116 -16.91 23.52 -16.87
CA PRO A 116 -18.09 24.12 -16.26
C PRO A 116 -19.29 23.64 -17.08
N PRO A 117 -20.43 23.29 -16.45
CA PRO A 117 -21.59 22.85 -17.19
C PRO A 117 -21.89 23.88 -18.28
N SER A 118 -21.98 23.42 -19.53
CA SER A 118 -22.39 24.23 -20.67
C SER A 118 -23.63 25.01 -20.28
N THR A 119 -23.51 26.34 -20.22
CA THR A 119 -24.64 27.24 -19.95
C THR A 119 -25.49 27.32 -21.21
N SER A 120 -26.16 26.22 -21.51
CA SER A 120 -27.16 26.02 -22.55
C SER A 120 -27.98 24.84 -22.04
N GLU A 121 -28.81 24.99 -21.02
CA GLU A 121 -30.18 25.46 -21.17
C GLU A 121 -30.70 25.85 -19.78
N ILE A 122 -30.60 27.13 -19.42
CA ILE A 122 -31.54 27.70 -18.46
C ILE A 122 -32.11 28.92 -19.16
N ALA A 123 -33.36 28.79 -19.59
CA ALA A 123 -34.16 29.90 -20.07
C ALA A 123 -33.98 31.09 -19.13
N SER A 124 -33.71 32.26 -19.72
CA SER A 124 -33.43 33.54 -19.06
C SER A 124 -34.53 34.04 -18.10
N ASP A 125 -35.63 33.31 -17.96
CA ASP A 125 -36.81 33.74 -17.20
C ASP A 125 -36.76 33.39 -15.70
N THR A 126 -35.93 32.42 -15.28
CA THR A 126 -35.84 32.04 -13.85
C THR A 126 -34.86 32.91 -13.06
N PHE A 127 -33.93 33.62 -13.73
CA PHE A 127 -32.87 34.39 -13.06
C PHE A 127 -33.38 35.73 -12.47
N PHE A 128 -34.35 36.38 -13.11
CA PHE A 128 -34.93 37.63 -12.59
C PHE A 128 -35.86 37.42 -11.38
N LYS A 129 -36.46 36.23 -11.24
CA LYS A 129 -37.40 35.94 -10.15
C LYS A 129 -36.70 35.72 -8.81
N TYR A 130 -35.47 35.20 -8.83
CA TYR A 130 -34.68 34.97 -7.61
C TYR A 130 -34.03 36.28 -7.12
N LYS A 131 -33.49 37.12 -8.02
CA LYS A 131 -32.86 38.40 -7.63
C LYS A 131 -33.85 39.39 -7.01
N LYS A 132 -35.12 39.36 -7.42
CA LYS A 132 -36.20 40.17 -6.79
C LYS A 132 -36.58 39.70 -5.38
N ARG A 133 -36.34 38.43 -5.01
CA ARG A 133 -36.65 37.91 -3.66
C ARG A 133 -35.57 38.17 -2.62
N VAL A 134 -34.32 38.40 -3.03
CA VAL A 134 -33.18 38.59 -2.09
C VAL A 134 -33.05 40.04 -1.60
N HIS A 135 -33.79 41.00 -2.17
CA HIS A 135 -33.74 42.41 -1.78
C HIS A 135 -34.82 42.87 -0.78
N TYR A 136 -35.45 41.94 -0.06
CA TYR A 136 -36.28 42.28 1.10
C TYR A 136 -36.06 41.26 2.22
N ILE A 137 -34.99 41.47 3.00
CA ILE A 137 -34.93 40.98 4.38
C ILE A 137 -34.74 42.23 5.25
N PRO A 138 -35.78 42.70 5.95
CA PRO A 138 -35.66 43.83 6.85
C PRO A 138 -34.84 43.39 8.07
N LYS A 139 -33.75 44.11 8.36
CA LYS A 139 -33.06 43.99 9.63
C LYS A 139 -33.96 44.53 10.74
N LYS A 140 -34.39 43.66 11.65
CA LYS A 140 -34.82 44.01 13.01
C LYS A 140 -33.78 43.48 13.98
#